data_AF-A0A0F9RCT1-F1
#
_entry.id   AF-A0A0F9RCT1-F1
#
_cell.length_a   1.000
_cell.length_b   1.000
_cell.length_c   1.000
_cell.angle_alpha   90.00
_cell.angle_beta   90.00
_cell.angle_gamma   90.00
#
_symmetry.space_group_name_H-M   'P 1'
#
loop_
_entity.id
_entity.type
_entity.pdbx_description
1 polymer ?
#
loop_
_entity_poly.entity_id
_entity_poly.type
_entity_poly.pdbx_seq_one_letter_code
_entity_poly.pdbx_strand_id
1 'polypeptide(L)'
;MAWYLNSIRIFVQGLADDANQIIASLNPLDGGTIHQIFGYSDLTKNVTAIIVGYTDKNALIALTKTGLTYTLSGVDVNATPISFGEYYVKSAKFKQELSICQTIRTDLPDDSPVLVVDLELLKDE
;
A
#
# COMPACT_ATOMS: atom_id res chain seq x y z
N MET A 1 11.62 -1.78 8.77
CA MET A 1 12.05 -0.61 7.98
C MET A 1 10.86 0.36 7.88
N ALA A 2 11.06 1.67 8.00
CA ALA A 2 9.96 2.64 7.89
C ALA A 2 9.91 3.24 6.48
N TRP A 3 8.76 3.13 5.83
CA TRP A 3 8.48 3.68 4.51
C TRP A 3 7.49 4.84 4.63
N TYR A 4 7.44 5.66 3.58
CA TYR A 4 6.54 6.79 3.43
C TYR A 4 5.83 6.64 2.10
N LEU A 5 4.49 6.63 2.16
CA LEU A 5 3.62 6.66 1.00
C LEU A 5 2.79 7.94 1.06
N ASN A 6 3.08 8.90 0.18
CA ASN A 6 2.41 10.21 0.16
C ASN A 6 2.32 10.88 1.55
N SER A 7 3.45 10.92 2.27
CA SER A 7 3.59 11.43 3.66
C SER A 7 3.04 10.53 4.78
N ILE A 8 2.45 9.38 4.47
CA ILE A 8 1.98 8.41 5.47
C ILE A 8 3.13 7.47 5.83
N ARG A 9 3.50 7.44 7.11
CA ARG A 9 4.56 6.55 7.59
C ARG A 9 4.00 5.15 7.82
N ILE A 10 4.57 4.16 7.14
CA ILE A 10 4.22 2.74 7.27
C ILE A 10 5.44 1.95 7.77
N PHE A 11 5.25 1.09 8.77
CA PHE A 11 6.31 0.24 9.31
C PHE A 11 6.22 -1.15 8.68
N VAL A 12 7.06 -1.42 7.69
CA VAL A 12 7.00 -2.68 6.94
C VAL A 12 7.48 -3.84 7.80
N GLN A 13 6.62 -4.84 7.92
CA GLN A 13 6.89 -6.11 8.63
C GLN A 13 7.29 -7.22 7.67
N GLY A 14 6.73 -7.22 6.45
CA GLY A 14 7.04 -8.21 5.42
C GLY A 14 6.76 -7.68 4.03
N LEU A 15 7.63 -8.06 3.08
CA LEU A 15 7.42 -7.87 1.65
C LEU A 15 7.24 -9.26 1.05
N ALA A 16 6.10 -9.50 0.39
CA ALA A 16 5.96 -10.68 -0.45
C ALA A 16 6.33 -10.30 -1.89
N ASP A 17 7.26 -11.04 -2.48
CA ASP A 17 7.75 -10.77 -3.83
C ASP A 17 6.70 -11.09 -4.91
N ASP A 18 6.58 -10.13 -5.83
CA ASP A 18 6.23 -10.22 -7.25
C ASP A 18 5.42 -11.46 -7.68
N ALA A 19 4.13 -11.45 -7.33
CA ALA A 19 3.19 -12.39 -7.92
C ALA A 19 2.68 -11.82 -9.25
N ASN A 20 3.12 -12.38 -10.38
CA ASN A 20 2.48 -12.15 -11.67
C ASN A 20 0.99 -12.54 -11.55
N GLN A 21 0.09 -11.56 -11.52
CA GLN A 21 -1.35 -11.81 -11.53
C GLN A 21 -1.88 -11.77 -12.96
N ILE A 22 -2.57 -12.84 -13.36
CA ILE A 22 -3.39 -12.84 -14.57
C ILE A 22 -4.62 -11.99 -14.27
N ILE A 23 -4.70 -10.81 -14.89
CA ILE A 23 -5.88 -9.96 -14.82
C ILE A 23 -6.69 -10.19 -16.09
N ALA A 24 -7.95 -10.61 -15.93
CA ALA A 24 -8.92 -10.60 -17.00
C ALA A 24 -9.62 -9.25 -17.02
N SER A 25 -9.33 -8.41 -18.02
CA SER A 25 -10.06 -7.16 -18.24
C SER A 25 -11.13 -7.36 -19.33
N LEU A 26 -12.31 -6.80 -19.08
CA LEU A 26 -13.44 -6.85 -20.00
C LEU A 26 -13.65 -5.44 -20.56
N ASN A 27 -13.25 -5.23 -21.80
CA ASN A 27 -13.53 -3.98 -22.51
C ASN A 27 -14.75 -4.18 -23.42
N PRO A 28 -15.86 -3.46 -23.19
CA PRO A 28 -17.00 -3.52 -24.09
C PRO A 28 -16.66 -2.77 -25.39
N LEU A 29 -16.70 -3.48 -26.52
CA LEU A 29 -16.67 -2.86 -27.84
C LEU A 29 -18.10 -2.53 -28.27
N ASP A 30 -18.24 -1.41 -28.96
CA ASP A 30 -19.53 -0.99 -29.52
C ASP A 30 -19.99 -2.05 -30.54
N GLY A 31 -21.19 -2.62 -30.32
CA GLY A 31 -21.70 -3.75 -31.10
C GLY A 31 -21.87 -5.08 -30.35
N GLY A 32 -21.76 -5.11 -29.02
CA GLY A 32 -22.19 -6.26 -28.19
C GLY A 32 -21.21 -7.44 -28.14
N THR A 33 -20.02 -7.30 -28.71
CA THR A 33 -18.93 -8.27 -28.57
C THR A 33 -18.03 -7.86 -27.42
N ILE A 34 -17.86 -8.74 -26.43
CA ILE A 34 -16.93 -8.53 -25.33
C ILE A 34 -15.55 -8.99 -25.79
N HIS A 35 -14.57 -8.08 -25.86
CA HIS A 35 -13.18 -8.47 -26.05
C HIS A 35 -12.58 -8.76 -24.68
N GLN A 36 -12.28 -10.04 -24.44
CA GLN A 36 -11.61 -10.50 -23.23
C GLN A 36 -10.10 -10.54 -23.51
N ILE A 37 -9.36 -9.62 -22.87
CA ILE A 37 -7.90 -9.62 -22.95
C ILE A 37 -7.38 -10.37 -21.73
N PHE A 38 -6.62 -11.44 -21.98
CA PHE A 38 -5.83 -12.11 -20.97
C PHE A 38 -4.39 -11.63 -21.11
N GLY A 39 -3.94 -10.80 -20.17
CA GLY A 39 -2.57 -10.29 -20.11
C GLY A 39 -1.92 -10.59 -18.77
N TYR A 40 -0.60 -10.62 -18.75
CA TYR A 40 0.16 -10.41 -17.53
C TYR A 40 0.14 -8.90 -17.27
N SER A 41 -0.43 -8.49 -16.14
CA SER A 41 -0.34 -7.09 -15.68
C SER A 41 0.74 -7.04 -14.60
N ASP A 42 1.51 -5.95 -14.61
CA ASP A 42 2.74 -5.79 -13.86
C ASP A 42 2.69 -6.12 -12.38
N LEU A 43 3.90 -6.48 -11.91
CA LEU A 43 4.27 -6.93 -10.57
C LEU A 43 3.44 -6.22 -9.48
N THR A 44 2.39 -6.91 -9.02
CA THR A 44 1.67 -6.51 -7.80
C THR A 44 2.57 -6.83 -6.61
N LYS A 45 2.92 -5.81 -5.84
CA LYS A 45 3.65 -5.96 -4.58
C LYS A 45 2.68 -5.97 -3.42
N ASN A 46 2.72 -7.05 -2.65
CA ASN A 46 1.94 -7.16 -1.42
C ASN A 46 2.83 -6.77 -0.24
N VAL A 47 2.41 -5.73 0.48
CA VAL A 47 3.14 -5.18 1.63
C VAL A 47 2.30 -5.37 2.88
N THR A 48 2.80 -6.12 3.85
CA THR A 48 2.24 -6.16 5.21
C THR A 48 3.01 -5.19 6.08
N ALA A 49 2.32 -4.18 6.61
CA ALA A 49 2.90 -3.11 7.40
C ALA A 49 2.06 -2.78 8.63
N ILE A 50 2.62 -1.99 9.54
CA ILE A 50 1.90 -1.38 10.65
C ILE A 50 1.76 0.12 10.39
N ILE A 51 0.59 0.67 10.71
CA ILE A 51 0.33 2.11 10.83
C ILE A 51 -0.23 2.41 12.21
N VAL A 52 -0.04 3.64 12.66
CA VAL A 52 -0.46 4.10 13.99
C VAL A 52 -1.50 5.20 13.84
N GLY A 53 -2.69 4.98 14.38
CA GLY A 53 -3.74 5.99 14.40
C GLY A 53 -4.74 5.95 13.23
N TYR A 54 -5.92 6.54 13.46
CA TYR A 54 -6.99 6.58 12.46
C TYR A 54 -6.74 7.58 11.33
N THR A 55 -5.93 8.61 11.56
CA THR A 55 -5.56 9.58 10.53
C THR A 55 -4.82 8.92 9.38
N ASP A 56 -3.78 8.14 9.69
CA ASP A 56 -2.98 7.41 8.71
C ASP A 56 -3.83 6.37 7.98
N LYS A 57 -4.73 5.68 8.69
CA LYS A 57 -5.72 4.76 8.10
C LYS A 57 -6.61 5.46 7.07
N ASN A 58 -7.22 6.58 7.44
CA ASN A 58 -8.14 7.30 6.58
C ASN A 58 -7.43 7.88 5.35
N ALA A 59 -6.19 8.33 5.53
CA ALA A 59 -5.34 8.78 4.43
C ALA A 59 -5.05 7.62 3.46
N LEU A 60 -4.68 6.43 3.93
CA LEU A 60 -4.48 5.25 3.08
C LEU A 60 -5.76 4.84 2.33
N ILE A 61 -6.93 4.92 2.97
CA ILE A 61 -8.23 4.68 2.32
C ILE A 61 -8.54 5.76 1.26
N ALA A 62 -8.06 6.99 1.45
CA ALA A 62 -8.21 8.01 0.42
C ALA A 62 -7.33 7.70 -0.80
N LEU A 63 -6.11 7.18 -0.59
CA LEU A 63 -5.21 6.78 -1.68
C LEU A 63 -5.77 5.64 -2.54
N THR A 64 -6.55 4.71 -1.97
CA THR A 64 -7.17 3.63 -2.77
C THR A 64 -8.29 4.13 -3.67
N LYS A 65 -8.93 5.27 -3.33
CA LYS A 65 -10.09 5.79 -4.08
C LYS A 65 -9.71 6.66 -5.26
N THR A 66 -8.50 7.23 -5.25
CA THR A 66 -8.03 8.18 -6.26
C THR A 66 -7.49 7.49 -7.51
N GLY A 67 -6.92 6.29 -7.38
CA GLY A 67 -6.25 5.60 -8.48
C GLY A 67 -5.01 6.33 -9.01
N LEU A 68 -4.51 7.33 -8.27
CA LEU A 68 -3.30 8.08 -8.63
C LEU A 68 -2.06 7.30 -8.23
N THR A 69 -0.97 7.57 -8.94
CA THR A 69 0.36 7.07 -8.59
C THR A 69 0.95 7.87 -7.44
N TYR A 70 1.62 7.16 -6.54
CA TYR A 70 2.25 7.71 -5.35
C TYR A 70 3.68 7.22 -5.26
N THR A 71 4.60 8.13 -4.95
CA THR A 71 6.00 7.78 -4.70
C THR A 71 6.10 7.02 -3.38
N LEU A 72 6.57 5.77 -3.47
CA LEU A 72 6.93 4.99 -2.30
C LEU A 72 8.40 5.25 -1.98
N SER A 73 8.66 5.80 -0.79
CA SER A 73 10.02 6.09 -0.32
C SER A 73 10.25 5.48 1.06
N GLY A 74 11.48 5.41 1.52
CA GLY A 74 11.81 4.93 2.85
C GLY A 74 13.23 5.23 3.24
N VAL A 75 13.64 4.68 4.37
CA VAL A 75 14.97 4.89 4.94
C VAL A 75 15.66 3.55 5.09
N ASP A 76 16.87 3.43 4.53
CA ASP A 76 17.70 2.23 4.62
C ASP A 76 18.32 2.05 6.01
N VAL A 77 18.96 0.91 6.25
CA VAL A 77 19.71 0.57 7.49
C VAL A 77 20.75 1.64 7.87
N ASN A 78 21.26 2.40 6.91
CA ASN A 78 22.25 3.47 7.10
C ASN A 78 21.64 4.88 7.18
N ALA A 79 20.33 4.99 7.43
CA ALA A 79 19.59 6.26 7.47
C ALA A 79 19.58 7.06 6.15
N THR A 80 19.96 6.45 5.03
CA THR A 80 19.88 7.07 3.70
C THR A 80 18.46 6.98 3.14
N PRO A 81 17.87 8.09 2.65
CA PRO A 81 16.60 8.04 1.92
C PRO A 81 16.71 7.21 0.64
N ILE A 82 15.78 6.29 0.43
CA ILE A 82 15.66 5.47 -0.78
C ILE A 82 14.26 5.66 -1.36
N SER A 83 14.16 5.77 -2.69
CA SER A 83 12.89 5.69 -3.42
C SER A 83 12.73 4.29 -4.01
N PHE A 84 11.56 3.69 -3.82
CA PHE A 84 11.20 2.37 -4.34
C PHE A 84 10.42 2.43 -5.66
N GLY A 85 10.16 3.63 -6.17
CA GLY A 85 9.42 3.89 -7.40
C GLY A 85 8.01 4.44 -7.16
N GLU A 86 7.25 4.53 -8.24
CA GLU A 86 5.87 5.00 -8.25
C GLU A 86 4.90 3.81 -8.28
N TYR A 87 3.92 3.84 -7.38
CA TYR A 87 2.91 2.79 -7.26
C TYR A 87 1.52 3.38 -7.08
N TYR A 88 0.49 2.71 -7.59
CA TYR A 88 -0.90 2.96 -7.23
C TYR A 88 -1.37 1.95 -6.19
N VAL A 89 -2.20 2.42 -5.24
CA VAL A 89 -2.74 1.56 -4.17
C VAL A 89 -4.03 0.92 -4.67
N LYS A 90 -3.99 -0.39 -4.97
CA LYS A 90 -5.16 -1.14 -5.44
C LYS A 90 -6.14 -1.41 -4.30
N SER A 91 -5.61 -1.91 -3.19
CA SER A 91 -6.41 -2.28 -2.03
C SER A 91 -5.60 -2.11 -0.75
N ALA A 92 -6.33 -1.82 0.34
CA ALA A 92 -5.77 -1.70 1.68
C ALA A 92 -6.73 -2.38 2.66
N LYS A 93 -6.28 -3.44 3.33
CA LYS A 93 -7.03 -4.14 4.38
C LYS A 93 -6.43 -3.78 5.72
N PHE A 94 -7.27 -3.46 6.69
CA PHE A 94 -6.83 -3.00 8.01
C PHE A 94 -7.34 -3.94 9.08
N LYS A 95 -6.46 -4.33 9.99
CA LYS A 95 -6.79 -5.09 11.20
C LYS A 95 -6.24 -4.37 12.41
N GLN A 96 -7.10 -4.10 13.39
CA GLN A 96 -6.65 -3.50 14.63
C GLN A 96 -6.02 -4.55 15.54
N GLU A 97 -4.83 -4.24 16.05
CA GLU A 97 -4.16 -5.03 17.08
C GLU A 97 -4.30 -4.35 18.44
N LEU A 98 -4.57 -5.17 19.45
CA LEU A 98 -4.58 -4.74 20.84
C LEU A 98 -3.13 -4.58 21.29
N SER A 99 -2.70 -3.34 21.44
CA SER A 99 -1.38 -3.00 21.99
C SER A 99 -1.56 -2.15 23.24
N ILE A 100 -0.93 -2.57 24.33
CA ILE A 100 -0.92 -1.85 25.60
C ILE A 100 0.38 -1.08 25.60
N CYS A 101 0.31 0.25 25.41
CA CYS A 101 1.43 1.18 25.27
C CYS A 101 2.15 1.14 23.91
N GLN A 102 2.14 2.28 23.21
CA GLN A 102 2.79 2.47 21.92
C GLN A 102 4.01 3.39 22.07
N THR A 103 5.22 2.89 21.82
CA THR A 103 6.46 3.71 21.80
C THR A 103 6.97 4.02 20.38
N ILE A 104 6.20 3.62 19.36
CA ILE A 104 6.64 3.63 17.95
C ILE A 104 6.59 5.04 17.34
N ARG A 105 5.70 5.91 17.84
CA ARG A 105 5.52 7.29 17.40
C ARG A 105 5.36 8.20 18.62
N THR A 106 6.45 8.89 18.98
CA THR A 106 6.49 9.84 20.11
C THR A 106 5.67 11.10 19.87
N ASP A 107 5.21 11.30 18.64
CA ASP A 107 4.38 12.42 18.21
C ASP A 107 2.87 12.13 18.33
N LEU A 108 2.49 10.91 18.71
CA LEU A 108 1.10 10.51 18.94
C LEU A 108 0.87 10.14 20.41
N PRO A 109 -0.38 10.26 20.89
CA PRO A 109 -0.77 9.75 22.20
C PRO A 109 -0.49 8.25 22.36
N ASP A 110 -0.08 7.83 23.56
CA ASP A 110 0.29 6.45 23.90
C ASP A 110 -0.86 5.44 23.73
N ASP A 111 -2.10 5.91 23.66
CA ASP A 111 -3.33 5.15 23.45
C ASP A 111 -3.77 5.07 21.96
N SER A 112 -2.94 5.60 21.05
CA SER A 112 -3.23 5.57 19.61
C SER A 112 -3.36 4.13 19.09
N PRO A 113 -4.36 3.84 18.23
CA PRO A 113 -4.64 2.48 17.81
C PRO A 113 -3.56 1.87 16.91
N VAL A 114 -3.17 0.66 17.30
CA VAL A 114 -2.50 -0.42 16.56
C VAL A 114 -3.17 -0.85 15.26
N LEU A 115 -2.72 -0.52 14.05
CA LEU A 115 -3.33 -1.09 12.85
C LEU A 115 -2.30 -1.82 11.98
N VAL A 116 -2.50 -3.13 11.79
CA VAL A 116 -1.84 -3.90 10.72
C VAL A 116 -2.57 -3.61 9.42
N VAL A 117 -1.82 -3.28 8.38
CA VAL A 117 -2.31 -3.01 7.04
C VAL A 117 -1.66 -3.95 6.03
N ASP A 118 -2.51 -4.60 5.23
CA ASP A 118 -2.09 -5.33 4.04
C ASP A 118 -2.41 -4.48 2.82
N LEU A 119 -1.37 -4.06 2.10
CA LEU A 119 -1.45 -3.20 0.93
C LEU A 119 -1.13 -4.00 -0.33
N GLU A 120 -1.97 -3.85 -1.34
CA GLU A 120 -1.68 -4.29 -2.71
C GLU A 120 -1.26 -3.06 -3.51
N LEU A 121 0.03 -2.98 -3.84
CA LEU A 121 0.62 -1.91 -4.63
C LEU A 121 0.89 -2.41 -6.05
N LEU A 122 0.51 -1.62 -7.04
CA LEU A 122 0.81 -1.90 -8.44
C LEU A 122 1.75 -0.84 -8.97
N LYS A 123 2.79 -1.26 -9.67
CA LYS A 123 3.79 -0.36 -10.24
C LYS A 123 3.24 0.29 -11.51
N ASP A 124 3.50 1.58 -11.70
CA ASP A 124 3.26 2.24 -13.00
C ASP A 124 4.43 1.91 -13.94
N GLU A 125 4.13 1.53 -15.19
CA GLU A 125 5.13 1.15 -16.21
C GLU A 125 5.92 2.33 -16.77
#